data_AF-A0A959CG18-F1
#
_entry.id   AF-A0A959CG18-F1
#
_cell.length_a   1.000
_cell.length_b   1.000
_cell.length_c   1.000
_cell.angle_alpha   90.00
_cell.angle_beta   90.00
_cell.angle_gamma   90.00
#
_symmetry.space_group_name_H-M   'P 1'
#
loop_
_entity.id
_entity.type
_entity.pdbx_description
1 polymer ?
#
loop_
_entity_poly.entity_id
_entity_poly.type
_entity_poly.pdbx_seq_one_letter_code
_entity_poly.pdbx_strand_id
1 'polypeptide(L)'
;MNLRRIMTAGSLMLCFTLAFAQTSAPKNWFNLDPSEDQVPGVSTERTYEQLLAGKKGKTVIVAILDSGVDYEHEDLKDIMWVNEDEVDGNGLDDDNNGYVDDIHGWNFLGNKNGENIQYDNLEVTRLYRKYDRMFGGKSPESLSKKEKELYKTYQEYGKVIEDKRSELEEEAGTFVAIATAINALAEEIGKDVISLEDLAAFESDNPLLMYSAQMAQALMQEGQTFEQLQTDINDYAEHLAAEYQYHYNLEFDPRSEVGDDFSDPYDRNYGNNDVR
;
A
#
# COMPACT_ATOMS: atom_id res chain seq x y z
N MET A 1 0.93 9.51 9.91
CA MET A 1 1.40 9.33 11.29
C MET A 1 1.40 7.83 11.55
N ASN A 2 2.52 7.21 11.93
CA ASN A 2 2.68 5.75 11.88
C ASN A 2 1.85 5.03 12.97
N LEU A 3 0.75 4.35 12.61
CA LEU A 3 -0.10 3.58 13.55
C LEU A 3 0.71 2.59 14.40
N ARG A 4 1.77 2.02 13.84
CA ARG A 4 2.72 1.13 14.52
C ARG A 4 3.34 1.70 15.81
N ARG A 5 3.47 3.03 15.92
CA ARG A 5 4.09 3.68 17.09
C ARG A 5 3.13 3.92 18.24
N ILE A 6 1.81 3.90 18.01
CA ILE A 6 0.83 4.20 19.05
C ILE A 6 0.58 2.95 19.92
N MET A 7 0.68 1.75 19.36
CA MET A 7 0.33 0.52 20.10
C MET A 7 1.49 -0.19 20.83
N THR A 8 2.75 0.16 20.54
CA THR A 8 3.91 -0.33 21.34
C THR A 8 4.09 0.42 22.66
N ALA A 9 3.30 1.47 22.93
CA ALA A 9 3.35 2.26 24.16
C ALA A 9 2.49 1.68 25.31
N GLY A 10 2.12 0.41 25.24
CA GLY A 10 1.40 -0.32 26.29
C GLY A 10 2.30 -0.93 27.37
N SER A 11 3.41 -0.29 27.75
CA SER A 11 4.16 -0.63 28.97
C SER A 11 5.17 0.46 29.34
N LEU A 12 4.98 1.00 30.54
CA LEU A 12 5.87 1.89 31.31
C LEU A 12 5.98 3.38 30.91
N MET A 13 5.47 4.19 31.86
CA MET A 13 6.17 5.29 32.54
C MET A 13 5.61 6.71 32.29
N LEU A 14 5.20 7.33 33.40
CA LEU A 14 4.92 8.76 33.57
C LEU A 14 5.89 9.62 32.74
N CYS A 15 5.38 10.29 31.71
CA CYS A 15 6.06 11.42 31.09
C CYS A 15 5.29 12.69 31.40
N PHE A 16 6.01 13.66 31.98
CA PHE A 16 5.58 15.04 32.12
C PHE A 16 5.02 15.57 30.80
N THR A 17 3.75 15.96 30.79
CA THR A 17 3.14 16.68 29.68
C THR A 17 3.69 18.11 29.64
N LEU A 18 4.79 18.31 28.92
CA LEU A 18 5.05 19.60 28.30
C LEU A 18 4.12 19.66 27.08
N ALA A 19 2.98 20.31 27.25
CA ALA A 19 2.08 20.66 26.16
C ALA A 19 2.78 21.68 25.26
N PHE A 20 3.61 21.20 24.33
CA PHE A 20 3.88 21.96 23.13
C PHE A 20 2.61 21.87 22.28
N ALA A 21 1.86 22.97 22.21
CA ALA A 21 0.83 23.14 21.20
C ALA A 21 1.52 23.03 19.84
N GLN A 22 1.50 21.84 19.24
CA GLN A 22 1.97 21.65 17.88
C GLN A 22 0.92 22.32 16.99
N THR A 23 1.23 23.52 16.48
CA THR A 23 0.46 24.08 15.37
C THR A 23 0.52 23.10 14.22
N SER A 24 -0.63 22.80 13.61
CA SER A 24 -0.66 21.93 12.43
C SER A 24 0.27 22.48 11.36
N ALA A 25 0.98 21.57 10.69
CA ALA A 25 1.84 21.97 9.57
C ALA A 25 0.97 22.66 8.50
N PRO A 26 1.48 23.71 7.82
CA PRO A 26 0.81 24.29 6.67
C PRO A 26 0.44 23.20 5.65
N LYS A 27 -0.71 23.32 4.98
CA LYS A 27 -1.15 22.28 4.02
C LYS A 27 -0.13 22.02 2.91
N ASN A 28 0.60 23.04 2.49
CA ASN A 28 1.66 22.98 1.48
C ASN A 28 3.07 22.89 2.08
N TRP A 29 3.23 22.42 3.33
CA TRP A 29 4.52 22.43 4.04
C TRP A 29 5.66 21.78 3.24
N PHE A 30 5.34 20.74 2.45
CA PHE A 30 6.32 20.02 1.64
C PHE A 30 6.92 20.89 0.54
N ASN A 31 6.24 21.96 0.11
CA ASN A 31 6.76 22.90 -0.88
C ASN A 31 7.59 24.05 -0.29
N LEU A 32 7.52 24.26 1.02
CA LEU A 32 8.14 25.40 1.71
C LEU A 32 9.66 25.24 1.84
N ASP A 33 10.35 26.34 2.15
CA ASP A 33 11.80 26.41 2.30
C ASP A 33 12.22 26.35 3.78
N PRO A 34 13.17 25.47 4.16
CA PRO A 34 13.65 25.36 5.54
C PRO A 34 14.27 26.63 6.11
N SER A 35 14.84 27.51 5.28
CA SER A 35 15.51 28.74 5.72
C SER A 35 14.58 29.94 5.70
N GLU A 36 13.69 30.04 4.71
CA GLU A 36 12.76 31.18 4.58
C GLU A 36 11.49 30.99 5.41
N ASP A 37 10.92 29.79 5.42
CA ASP A 37 9.64 29.49 6.07
C ASP A 37 9.80 28.80 7.44
N GLN A 38 11.01 28.36 7.78
CA GLN A 38 11.30 27.54 8.97
C GLN A 38 10.51 26.22 9.01
N VAL A 39 10.16 25.70 7.82
CA VAL A 39 9.44 24.43 7.63
C VAL A 39 10.29 23.51 6.78
N PRO A 40 10.47 22.22 7.17
CA PRO A 40 11.39 21.31 6.49
C PRO A 40 10.83 20.77 5.14
N GLY A 41 10.45 21.65 4.22
CA GLY A 41 10.02 21.31 2.86
C GLY A 41 11.17 21.24 1.84
N VAL A 42 10.82 21.04 0.57
CA VAL A 42 11.76 20.88 -0.55
C VAL A 42 11.99 22.15 -1.37
N SER A 43 11.54 23.31 -0.90
CA SER A 43 11.75 24.63 -1.53
C SER A 43 11.23 24.73 -2.98
N THR A 44 10.13 24.05 -3.32
CA THR A 44 9.58 24.07 -4.69
C THR A 44 8.97 25.42 -5.03
N GLU A 45 8.25 26.09 -4.11
CA GLU A 45 7.70 27.44 -4.35
C GLU A 45 8.83 28.43 -4.69
N ARG A 46 9.86 28.48 -3.83
CA ARG A 46 11.06 29.30 -4.05
C ARG A 46 11.74 28.99 -5.39
N THR A 47 11.79 27.72 -5.77
CA THR A 47 12.38 27.31 -7.04
C THR A 47 11.59 27.89 -8.21
N TYR A 48 10.26 27.83 -8.20
CA TYR A 48 9.41 28.42 -9.24
C TYR A 48 9.51 29.95 -9.26
N GLU A 49 9.46 30.60 -8.09
CA GLU A 49 9.42 32.06 -7.96
C GLU A 49 10.76 32.76 -8.23
N GLN A 50 11.89 32.13 -7.89
CA GLN A 50 13.20 32.77 -7.95
C GLN A 50 14.10 32.15 -9.03
N LEU A 51 14.24 30.81 -9.03
CA LEU A 51 15.21 30.13 -9.88
C LEU A 51 14.70 29.91 -11.30
N LEU A 52 13.41 29.61 -11.44
CA LEU A 52 12.75 29.33 -12.72
C LEU A 52 11.99 30.53 -13.28
N ALA A 53 11.95 31.65 -12.57
CA ALA A 53 11.29 32.87 -13.02
C ALA A 53 11.74 33.29 -14.43
N GLY A 54 10.77 33.43 -15.34
CA GLY A 54 11.01 33.80 -16.73
C GLY A 54 11.69 32.73 -17.59
N LYS A 55 11.96 31.53 -17.06
CA LYS A 55 12.44 30.40 -17.86
C LYS A 55 11.25 29.69 -18.52
N LYS A 56 11.47 29.18 -19.72
CA LYS A 56 10.51 28.31 -20.41
C LYS A 56 10.83 26.85 -20.09
N GLY A 57 9.85 26.14 -19.56
CA GLY A 57 9.92 24.70 -19.37
C GLY A 57 9.95 23.95 -20.70
N LYS A 58 10.39 22.70 -20.65
CA LYS A 58 10.17 21.70 -21.70
C LYS A 58 9.32 20.61 -21.10
N THR A 59 8.32 20.14 -21.85
CA THR A 59 7.57 18.96 -21.46
C THR A 59 8.50 17.75 -21.46
N VAL A 60 8.43 16.96 -20.39
CA VAL A 60 9.18 15.72 -20.21
C VAL A 60 8.14 14.63 -19.95
N ILE A 61 8.25 13.53 -20.68
CA ILE A 61 7.44 12.33 -20.41
C ILE A 61 8.12 11.56 -19.28
N VAL A 62 7.37 11.25 -18.23
CA VAL A 62 7.84 10.49 -17.06
C VAL A 62 7.00 9.22 -16.97
N ALA A 63 7.65 8.06 -17.08
CA ALA A 63 7.00 6.77 -16.86
C ALA A 63 6.90 6.49 -15.37
N ILE A 64 5.69 6.19 -14.89
CA ILE A 64 5.38 5.82 -13.51
C ILE A 64 5.07 4.33 -13.48
N LEU A 65 5.85 3.56 -12.72
CA LEU A 65 5.63 2.13 -12.50
C LEU A 65 5.08 1.97 -11.09
N ASP A 66 3.75 1.95 -10.97
CA ASP A 66 3.04 1.90 -9.70
C ASP A 66 1.77 1.04 -9.86
N SER A 67 0.81 1.24 -8.96
CA SER A 67 -0.48 0.56 -8.87
C SER A 67 -1.52 1.01 -9.90
N GLY A 68 -1.20 2.00 -10.74
CA GLY A 68 -2.12 2.60 -11.70
C GLY A 68 -2.18 4.12 -11.55
N VAL A 69 -3.12 4.74 -12.26
CA VAL A 69 -3.43 6.16 -12.17
C VAL A 69 -4.89 6.39 -12.54
N ASP A 70 -5.59 7.17 -11.71
CA ASP A 70 -6.87 7.75 -12.11
C ASP A 70 -6.62 8.84 -13.17
N TYR A 71 -6.57 8.42 -14.43
CA TYR A 71 -6.37 9.33 -15.56
C TYR A 71 -7.55 10.27 -15.80
N GLU A 72 -8.70 10.04 -15.15
CA GLU A 72 -9.87 10.94 -15.18
C GLU A 72 -9.84 12.00 -14.08
N HIS A 73 -8.92 11.88 -13.11
CA HIS A 73 -8.79 12.80 -11.98
C HIS A 73 -8.65 14.25 -12.48
N GLU A 74 -9.40 15.16 -11.86
CA GLU A 74 -9.54 16.54 -12.36
C GLU A 74 -8.22 17.31 -12.48
N ASP A 75 -7.27 17.02 -11.60
CA ASP A 75 -5.93 17.61 -11.59
C ASP A 75 -4.90 16.87 -12.47
N LEU A 76 -5.21 15.65 -12.97
CA LEU A 76 -4.27 14.82 -13.73
C LEU A 76 -4.62 14.71 -15.22
N LYS A 77 -5.91 14.65 -15.56
CA LYS A 77 -6.37 14.37 -16.94
C LYS A 77 -5.75 15.27 -18.02
N ASP A 78 -5.45 16.52 -17.68
CA ASP A 78 -4.90 17.51 -18.63
C ASP A 78 -3.37 17.35 -18.83
N ILE A 79 -2.70 16.58 -17.98
CA ILE A 79 -1.24 16.31 -18.03
C ILE A 79 -0.90 14.85 -18.30
N MET A 80 -1.91 13.98 -18.43
CA MET A 80 -1.70 12.58 -18.78
C MET A 80 -1.05 12.45 -20.16
N TRP A 81 -0.10 11.51 -20.25
CA TRP A 81 0.46 11.13 -21.53
C TRP A 81 -0.61 10.43 -22.38
N VAL A 82 -0.56 10.66 -23.69
CA VAL A 82 -1.43 10.04 -24.69
C VAL A 82 -0.54 9.35 -25.71
N ASN A 83 -0.79 8.07 -25.98
CA ASN A 83 -0.20 7.38 -27.12
C ASN A 83 -0.84 7.91 -28.42
N GLU A 84 -0.18 8.84 -29.10
CA GLU A 84 -0.70 9.43 -30.35
C GLU A 84 -0.64 8.45 -31.54
N ASP A 85 0.09 7.34 -31.40
CA ASP A 85 0.21 6.30 -32.43
C ASP A 85 -0.93 5.25 -32.33
N GLU A 86 -1.81 5.35 -31.32
CA GLU A 86 -2.98 4.48 -31.10
C GLU A 86 -4.33 5.14 -31.44
N VAL A 87 -5.31 4.36 -31.88
CA VAL A 87 -6.70 4.78 -32.07
C VAL A 87 -7.58 4.20 -30.96
N ASP A 88 -7.97 5.08 -30.04
CA ASP A 88 -8.77 4.73 -28.86
C ASP A 88 -10.00 3.85 -29.16
N GLY A 89 -9.98 2.65 -28.58
CA GLY A 89 -11.10 1.70 -28.53
C GLY A 89 -11.35 0.96 -29.84
N ASN A 90 -10.35 0.84 -30.71
CA ASN A 90 -10.47 0.09 -31.95
C ASN A 90 -10.18 -1.42 -31.76
N GLY A 91 -9.62 -1.82 -30.62
CA GLY A 91 -9.29 -3.20 -30.27
C GLY A 91 -8.08 -3.76 -31.01
N LEU A 92 -7.21 -2.89 -31.54
CA LEU A 92 -6.00 -3.21 -32.29
C LEU A 92 -4.78 -2.61 -31.57
N ASP A 93 -3.61 -3.14 -31.91
CA ASP A 93 -2.31 -2.56 -31.59
C ASP A 93 -1.85 -1.84 -32.86
N ASP A 94 -2.12 -0.53 -32.93
CA ASP A 94 -1.92 0.29 -34.13
C ASP A 94 -0.44 0.63 -34.34
N ASP A 95 0.31 0.81 -33.26
CA ASP A 95 1.74 1.15 -33.28
C ASP A 95 2.67 -0.10 -33.35
N ASN A 96 2.10 -1.30 -33.19
CA ASN A 96 2.77 -2.61 -33.18
C ASN A 96 3.78 -2.76 -32.04
N ASN A 97 3.52 -2.15 -30.87
CA ASN A 97 4.36 -2.24 -29.69
C ASN A 97 4.10 -3.52 -28.85
N GLY A 98 2.97 -4.21 -29.08
CA GLY A 98 2.52 -5.40 -28.37
C GLY A 98 1.41 -5.17 -27.35
N TYR A 99 0.86 -3.96 -27.27
CA TYR A 99 -0.15 -3.52 -26.29
C TYR A 99 -1.34 -2.91 -27.02
N VAL A 100 -2.50 -3.57 -26.93
CA VAL A 100 -3.72 -3.15 -27.62
C VAL A 100 -4.36 -1.95 -26.90
N ASP A 101 -4.64 -0.87 -27.63
CA ASP A 101 -5.31 0.33 -27.11
C ASP A 101 -4.62 0.93 -25.85
N ASP A 102 -3.27 1.01 -25.80
CA ASP A 102 -2.49 1.50 -24.65
C ASP A 102 -2.42 3.04 -24.54
N ILE A 103 -3.58 3.70 -24.64
CA ILE A 103 -3.75 5.16 -24.76
C ILE A 103 -3.06 5.95 -23.64
N HIS A 104 -3.12 5.46 -22.39
CA HIS A 104 -2.55 6.13 -21.22
C HIS A 104 -1.48 5.29 -20.50
N GLY A 105 -1.06 4.18 -21.11
CA GLY A 105 -0.14 3.21 -20.53
C GLY A 105 -0.72 1.80 -20.52
N TRP A 106 -0.14 0.94 -19.68
CA TRP A 106 -0.44 -0.48 -19.66
C TRP A 106 -0.45 -1.08 -18.26
N ASN A 107 -1.38 -2.01 -18.00
CA ASN A 107 -1.50 -2.73 -16.75
C ASN A 107 -0.94 -4.15 -16.87
N PHE A 108 0.24 -4.36 -16.27
CA PHE A 108 0.94 -5.64 -16.23
C PHE A 108 0.41 -6.62 -15.17
N LEU A 109 -0.52 -6.19 -14.32
CA LEU A 109 -1.28 -7.06 -13.42
C LEU A 109 -2.72 -7.27 -13.95
N GLY A 110 -2.99 -6.91 -15.20
CA GLY A 110 -4.20 -7.28 -15.91
C GLY A 110 -4.11 -8.67 -16.54
N ASN A 111 -5.26 -9.22 -16.92
CA ASN A 111 -5.33 -10.40 -17.78
C ASN A 111 -6.05 -10.11 -19.10
N LYS A 112 -5.95 -11.05 -20.03
CA LYS A 112 -6.58 -10.98 -21.36
C LYS A 112 -8.11 -10.88 -21.38
N ASN A 113 -8.77 -11.16 -20.25
CA ASN A 113 -10.22 -10.99 -20.11
C ASN A 113 -10.59 -9.57 -19.70
N GLY A 114 -9.60 -8.68 -19.50
CA GLY A 114 -9.80 -7.33 -18.97
C GLY A 114 -10.00 -7.29 -17.46
N GLU A 115 -9.56 -8.33 -16.73
CA GLU A 115 -9.66 -8.39 -15.27
C GLU A 115 -8.33 -7.94 -14.64
N ASN A 116 -8.38 -7.15 -13.57
CA ASN A 116 -7.21 -6.67 -12.84
C ASN A 116 -6.95 -7.55 -11.62
N ILE A 117 -5.71 -7.99 -11.47
CA ILE A 117 -5.26 -8.78 -10.33
C ILE A 117 -4.84 -7.83 -9.20
N GLN A 118 -5.69 -7.75 -8.17
CA GLN A 118 -5.49 -6.83 -7.05
C GLN A 118 -4.33 -7.23 -6.14
N TYR A 119 -4.07 -8.52 -5.96
CA TYR A 119 -3.07 -9.02 -5.02
C TYR A 119 -2.11 -9.98 -5.70
N ASP A 120 -0.83 -9.92 -5.32
CA ASP A 120 0.21 -10.81 -5.81
C ASP A 120 1.23 -11.18 -4.74
N ASN A 121 2.01 -12.21 -4.99
CA ASN A 121 3.12 -12.59 -4.14
C ASN A 121 4.30 -11.62 -4.25
N LEU A 122 4.92 -11.30 -3.11
CA LEU A 122 6.21 -10.64 -3.09
C LEU A 122 7.29 -11.49 -3.77
N GLU A 123 8.35 -10.85 -4.25
CA GLU A 123 9.48 -11.56 -4.89
C GLU A 123 10.07 -12.65 -4.00
N VAL A 124 10.18 -12.40 -2.69
CA VAL A 124 10.66 -13.40 -1.71
C VAL A 124 9.83 -14.68 -1.72
N THR A 125 8.50 -14.54 -1.79
CA THR A 125 7.54 -15.65 -1.84
C THR A 125 7.66 -16.41 -3.16
N ARG A 126 7.73 -15.69 -4.29
CA ARG A 126 7.89 -16.27 -5.64
C ARG A 126 9.20 -17.04 -5.78
N LEU A 127 10.31 -16.44 -5.35
CA LEU A 127 11.64 -17.06 -5.42
C LEU A 127 11.77 -18.24 -4.46
N TYR A 128 11.18 -18.16 -3.26
CA TYR A 128 11.12 -19.31 -2.37
C TYR A 128 10.41 -20.49 -3.03
N ARG A 129 9.21 -20.28 -3.60
CA ARG A 129 8.46 -21.32 -4.32
C ARG A 129 9.28 -21.94 -5.46
N LYS A 130 10.00 -21.11 -6.23
CA LYS A 130 10.92 -21.58 -7.27
C LYS A 130 12.02 -22.47 -6.71
N TYR A 131 12.68 -22.04 -5.63
CA TYR A 131 13.77 -22.79 -5.03
C TYR A 131 13.32 -24.04 -4.27
N ASP A 132 12.12 -24.03 -3.70
CA ASP A 132 11.51 -25.20 -3.08
C ASP A 132 11.34 -26.33 -4.11
N ARG A 133 10.85 -26.02 -5.31
CA ARG A 133 10.80 -27.00 -6.43
C ARG A 133 12.19 -27.52 -6.83
N MET A 134 13.24 -26.72 -6.68
CA MET A 134 14.61 -27.09 -7.03
C MET A 134 15.32 -27.91 -5.95
N PHE A 135 15.07 -27.61 -4.68
CA PHE A 135 15.87 -28.07 -3.54
C PHE A 135 15.08 -28.76 -2.43
N GLY A 136 13.76 -28.77 -2.47
CA GLY A 136 12.89 -29.42 -1.51
C GLY A 136 13.31 -30.88 -1.30
N GLY A 137 13.65 -31.22 -0.05
CA GLY A 137 14.10 -32.56 0.34
C GLY A 137 15.51 -32.95 -0.10
N LYS A 138 16.28 -32.07 -0.77
CA LYS A 138 17.69 -32.34 -1.11
C LYS A 138 18.62 -32.04 0.07
N SER A 139 19.70 -32.82 0.19
CA SER A 139 20.75 -32.53 1.17
C SER A 139 21.78 -31.54 0.58
N PRO A 140 22.23 -30.52 1.33
CA PRO A 140 23.22 -29.55 0.86
C PRO A 140 24.52 -30.18 0.36
N GLU A 141 24.92 -31.31 0.92
CA GLU A 141 26.14 -32.04 0.56
C GLU A 141 26.09 -32.57 -0.87
N SER A 142 24.89 -32.86 -1.38
CA SER A 142 24.64 -33.35 -2.74
C SER A 142 24.68 -32.25 -3.81
N LEU A 143 24.73 -30.98 -3.40
CA LEU A 143 24.63 -29.83 -4.30
C LEU A 143 26.00 -29.38 -4.81
N SER A 144 26.03 -28.91 -6.06
CA SER A 144 27.19 -28.21 -6.62
C SER A 144 27.46 -26.90 -5.87
N LYS A 145 28.65 -26.32 -6.07
CA LYS A 145 29.00 -25.02 -5.44
C LYS A 145 27.99 -23.91 -5.76
N LYS A 146 27.51 -23.84 -7.01
CA LYS A 146 26.52 -22.83 -7.43
C LYS A 146 25.15 -23.08 -6.79
N GLU A 147 24.73 -24.34 -6.73
CA GLU A 147 23.47 -24.71 -6.08
C GLU A 147 23.49 -24.47 -4.57
N LYS A 148 24.65 -24.61 -3.92
CA LYS A 148 24.79 -24.28 -2.49
C LYS A 148 24.53 -22.82 -2.17
N GLU A 149 24.93 -21.89 -3.04
CA GLU A 149 24.62 -20.47 -2.87
C GLU A 149 23.12 -20.21 -3.00
N LEU A 150 22.48 -20.78 -4.04
CA LEU A 150 21.02 -20.67 -4.20
C LEU A 150 20.25 -21.35 -3.06
N TYR A 151 20.75 -22.48 -2.56
CA TYR A 151 20.19 -23.17 -1.40
C TYR A 151 20.25 -22.32 -0.14
N LYS A 152 21.33 -21.57 0.05
CA LYS A 152 21.42 -20.62 1.17
C LYS A 152 20.33 -19.54 1.06
N THR A 153 20.15 -18.95 -0.12
CA THR A 153 19.07 -17.98 -0.36
C THR A 153 17.69 -18.59 -0.14
N TYR A 154 17.46 -19.83 -0.57
CA TYR A 154 16.22 -20.58 -0.30
C TYR A 154 15.92 -20.67 1.21
N GLN A 155 16.93 -21.01 2.02
CA GLN A 155 16.77 -21.05 3.48
C GLN A 155 16.50 -19.68 4.09
N GLU A 156 17.20 -18.64 3.61
CA GLU A 156 16.98 -17.25 4.05
C GLU A 156 15.56 -16.78 3.73
N TYR A 157 15.06 -17.03 2.52
CA TYR A 157 13.70 -16.66 2.13
C TYR A 157 12.64 -17.47 2.89
N GLY A 158 12.87 -18.76 3.11
CA GLY A 158 11.98 -19.58 3.93
C GLY A 158 11.82 -19.01 5.33
N LYS A 159 12.94 -18.57 5.93
CA LYS A 159 12.92 -17.91 7.23
C LYS A 159 12.19 -16.57 7.19
N VAL A 160 12.44 -15.72 6.18
CA VAL A 160 11.73 -14.43 6.04
C VAL A 160 10.22 -14.63 5.96
N ILE A 161 9.78 -15.61 5.17
CA ILE A 161 8.36 -15.92 5.01
C ILE A 161 7.78 -16.48 6.32
N GLU A 162 8.46 -17.43 6.97
CA GLU A 162 8.03 -17.99 8.25
C GLU A 162 7.89 -16.90 9.33
N ASP A 163 8.93 -16.08 9.51
CA ASP A 163 8.95 -14.99 10.49
C ASP A 163 7.82 -13.98 10.19
N LYS A 164 7.64 -13.59 8.92
CA LYS A 164 6.60 -12.64 8.50
C LYS A 164 5.19 -13.18 8.66
N ARG A 165 4.95 -14.44 8.27
CA ARG A 165 3.63 -15.06 8.43
C ARG A 165 3.24 -15.21 9.89
N SER A 166 4.20 -15.56 10.76
CA SER A 166 3.99 -15.64 12.21
C SER A 166 3.64 -14.28 12.81
N GLU A 167 4.39 -13.23 12.44
CA GLU A 167 4.10 -11.83 12.82
C GLU A 167 2.71 -11.38 12.36
N LEU A 168 2.38 -11.63 11.09
CA LEU A 168 1.12 -11.22 10.48
C LEU A 168 -0.09 -12.01 11.00
N GLU A 169 0.06 -13.29 11.34
CA GLU A 169 -1.06 -14.08 11.88
C GLU A 169 -1.58 -13.48 13.19
N GLU A 170 -0.67 -13.06 14.08
CA GLU A 170 -1.02 -12.39 15.34
C GLU A 170 -1.49 -10.95 15.11
N GLU A 171 -0.76 -10.17 14.30
CA GLU A 171 -1.04 -8.76 14.07
C GLU A 171 -2.35 -8.57 13.28
N ALA A 172 -2.53 -9.26 12.15
CA ALA A 172 -3.73 -9.15 11.31
C ALA A 172 -4.99 -9.59 12.08
N GLY A 173 -4.93 -10.70 12.82
CA GLY A 173 -6.07 -11.15 13.62
C GLY A 173 -6.51 -10.13 14.67
N THR A 174 -5.53 -9.47 15.31
CA THR A 174 -5.80 -8.41 16.29
C THR A 174 -6.45 -7.19 15.63
N PHE A 175 -5.89 -6.69 14.54
CA PHE A 175 -6.40 -5.50 13.86
C PHE A 175 -7.76 -5.73 13.19
N VAL A 176 -7.99 -6.91 12.60
CA VAL A 176 -9.31 -7.30 12.07
C VAL A 176 -10.36 -7.32 13.19
N ALA A 177 -10.02 -7.84 14.37
CA ALA A 177 -10.93 -7.86 15.51
C ALA A 177 -11.26 -6.43 16.01
N ILE A 178 -10.25 -5.56 16.09
CA ILE A 178 -10.44 -4.15 16.49
C ILE A 178 -11.29 -3.42 15.44
N ALA A 179 -10.98 -3.55 14.15
CA ALA A 179 -11.73 -2.95 13.06
C ALA A 179 -13.20 -3.39 13.07
N THR A 180 -13.44 -4.70 13.23
CA THR A 180 -14.79 -5.27 13.40
C THR A 180 -15.52 -4.66 14.59
N ALA A 181 -14.83 -4.51 15.72
CA ALA A 181 -15.40 -3.93 16.93
C ALA A 181 -15.68 -2.42 16.80
N ILE A 182 -14.84 -1.66 16.09
CA ILE A 182 -15.08 -0.24 15.79
C ILE A 182 -16.29 -0.08 14.87
N ASN A 183 -16.44 -0.94 13.86
CA ASN A 183 -17.61 -0.94 12.99
C ASN A 183 -18.89 -1.29 13.76
N ALA A 184 -18.85 -2.34 14.60
CA ALA A 184 -19.98 -2.71 15.45
C ALA A 184 -20.33 -1.62 16.48
N LEU A 185 -19.33 -0.94 17.05
CA LEU A 185 -19.54 0.22 17.92
C LEU A 185 -20.29 1.35 17.18
N ALA A 186 -19.91 1.62 15.93
CA ALA A 186 -20.58 2.64 15.11
C ALA A 186 -22.05 2.27 14.85
N GLU A 187 -22.30 0.99 14.52
CA GLU A 187 -23.66 0.45 14.33
C GLU A 187 -24.51 0.52 15.61
N GLU A 188 -23.94 0.17 16.77
CA GLU A 188 -24.65 0.21 18.06
C GLU A 188 -24.97 1.64 18.52
N ILE A 189 -24.07 2.60 18.29
CA ILE A 189 -24.31 4.02 18.56
C ILE A 189 -25.35 4.59 17.59
N GLY A 190 -25.34 4.15 16.33
CA GLY A 190 -26.37 4.45 15.34
C GLY A 190 -26.47 5.93 14.95
N LYS A 191 -25.34 6.65 14.94
CA LYS A 191 -25.26 8.06 14.57
C LYS A 191 -24.33 8.28 13.38
N ASP A 192 -24.69 9.24 12.53
CA ASP A 192 -23.86 9.65 11.38
C ASP A 192 -22.52 10.26 11.81
N VAL A 193 -22.51 10.97 12.95
CA VAL A 193 -21.31 11.55 13.55
C VAL A 193 -21.29 11.17 15.02
N ILE A 194 -20.26 10.43 15.42
CA ILE A 194 -20.05 9.94 16.78
C ILE A 194 -19.17 10.94 17.53
N SER A 195 -19.63 11.41 18.70
CA SER A 195 -18.89 12.36 19.54
C SER A 195 -18.12 11.69 20.68
N LEU A 196 -17.26 12.45 21.37
CA LEU A 196 -16.58 11.99 22.58
C LEU A 196 -17.57 11.63 23.70
N GLU A 197 -18.68 12.35 23.80
CA GLU A 197 -19.74 12.09 24.78
C GLU A 197 -20.48 10.78 24.46
N ASP A 198 -20.67 10.47 23.18
CA ASP A 198 -21.29 9.22 22.76
C ASP A 198 -20.45 8.01 23.17
N LEU A 199 -19.13 8.08 22.92
CA LEU A 199 -18.18 7.05 23.35
C LEU A 199 -18.08 6.95 24.87
N ALA A 200 -18.13 8.08 25.58
CA ALA A 200 -18.07 8.08 27.05
C ALA A 200 -19.33 7.52 27.71
N ALA A 201 -20.48 7.60 27.03
CA ALA A 201 -21.76 7.05 27.50
C ALA A 201 -22.02 5.62 27.00
N PHE A 202 -21.17 5.10 26.11
CA PHE A 202 -21.31 3.76 25.56
C PHE A 202 -21.03 2.69 26.63
N GLU A 203 -21.92 1.70 26.71
CA GLU A 203 -21.85 0.60 27.66
C GLU A 203 -22.19 -0.71 26.93
N SER A 204 -21.39 -1.75 27.16
CA SER A 204 -21.58 -3.07 26.54
C SER A 204 -21.00 -4.16 27.43
N ASP A 205 -21.65 -5.32 27.45
CA ASP A 205 -21.12 -6.53 28.11
C ASP A 205 -19.95 -7.15 27.31
N ASN A 206 -19.70 -6.70 26.08
CA ASN A 206 -18.60 -7.15 25.24
C ASN A 206 -17.31 -6.38 25.59
N PRO A 207 -16.28 -7.03 26.18
CA PRO A 207 -15.06 -6.37 26.58
C PRO A 207 -14.28 -5.73 25.42
N LEU A 208 -14.38 -6.31 24.22
CA LEU A 208 -13.70 -5.77 23.03
C LEU A 208 -14.39 -4.49 22.54
N LEU A 209 -15.72 -4.40 22.58
CA LEU A 209 -16.43 -3.16 22.24
C LEU A 209 -16.10 -2.05 23.24
N MET A 210 -16.07 -2.37 24.54
CA MET A 210 -15.68 -1.39 25.56
C MET A 210 -14.23 -0.92 25.39
N TYR A 211 -13.31 -1.82 25.05
CA TYR A 211 -11.94 -1.46 24.72
C TYR A 211 -11.87 -0.56 23.48
N SER A 212 -12.57 -0.91 22.40
CA SER A 212 -12.61 -0.12 21.17
C SER A 212 -13.24 1.26 21.38
N ALA A 213 -14.27 1.39 22.22
CA ALA A 213 -14.86 2.68 22.59
C ALA A 213 -13.86 3.58 23.33
N GLN A 214 -13.12 3.02 24.31
CA GLN A 214 -12.08 3.76 25.04
C GLN A 214 -10.91 4.16 24.13
N MET A 215 -10.49 3.27 23.23
CA MET A 215 -9.45 3.55 22.24
C MET A 215 -9.89 4.68 21.31
N ALA A 216 -11.11 4.61 20.78
CA ALA A 216 -11.68 5.65 19.92
C ALA A 216 -11.76 6.99 20.66
N GLN A 217 -12.16 6.97 21.93
CA GLN A 217 -12.24 8.17 22.76
C GLN A 217 -10.86 8.82 22.93
N ALA A 218 -9.82 8.03 23.19
CA ALA A 218 -8.45 8.53 23.34
C ALA A 218 -7.92 9.17 22.03
N LEU A 219 -8.10 8.51 20.88
CA LEU A 219 -7.66 9.04 19.59
C LEU A 219 -8.44 10.29 19.16
N MET A 220 -9.73 10.35 19.49
CA MET A 220 -10.53 11.54 19.26
C MET A 220 -10.11 12.72 20.13
N GLN A 221 -9.61 12.49 21.35
CA GLN A 221 -9.02 13.55 22.18
C GLN A 221 -7.72 14.12 21.58
N GLU A 222 -7.02 13.33 20.76
CA GLU A 222 -5.83 13.78 20.01
C GLU A 222 -6.19 14.53 18.71
N GLY A 223 -7.48 14.64 18.38
CA GLY A 223 -7.98 15.45 17.27
C GLY A 223 -8.37 14.65 16.02
N GLN A 224 -8.33 13.32 16.06
CA GLN A 224 -8.86 12.47 15.00
C GLN A 224 -10.40 12.43 15.07
N THR A 225 -11.09 12.39 13.94
CA THR A 225 -12.54 12.13 13.94
C THR A 225 -12.81 10.63 14.03
N PHE A 226 -13.98 10.22 14.52
CA PHE A 226 -14.34 8.80 14.54
C PHE A 226 -14.34 8.19 13.13
N GLU A 227 -14.81 8.92 12.13
CA GLU A 227 -14.83 8.49 10.72
C GLU A 227 -13.41 8.24 10.17
N GLN A 228 -12.47 9.14 10.46
CA GLN A 228 -11.07 8.94 10.10
C GLN A 228 -10.49 7.72 10.81
N LEU A 229 -10.78 7.54 12.10
CA LEU A 229 -10.33 6.35 12.84
C LEU A 229 -10.89 5.07 12.23
N GLN A 230 -12.19 5.05 11.92
CA GLN A 230 -12.85 3.90 11.33
C GLN A 230 -12.25 3.57 9.97
N THR A 231 -12.00 4.57 9.13
CA THR A 231 -11.33 4.39 7.84
C THR A 231 -9.91 3.84 8.05
N ASP A 232 -9.09 4.52 8.83
CA ASP A 232 -7.68 4.16 9.05
C ASP A 232 -7.52 2.73 9.60
N ILE A 233 -8.38 2.32 10.54
CA ILE A 233 -8.29 0.99 11.16
C ILE A 233 -8.76 -0.12 10.20
N ASN A 234 -9.79 0.15 9.39
CA ASN A 234 -10.27 -0.80 8.39
C ASN A 234 -9.22 -0.99 7.28
N ASP A 235 -8.69 0.11 6.74
CA ASP A 235 -7.66 0.08 5.69
C ASP A 235 -6.40 -0.65 6.18
N TYR A 236 -5.96 -0.38 7.42
CA TYR A 236 -4.81 -1.06 7.98
C TYR A 236 -5.07 -2.55 8.25
N ALA A 237 -6.27 -2.91 8.72
CA ALA A 237 -6.65 -4.31 8.92
C ALA A 237 -6.70 -5.07 7.58
N GLU A 238 -7.26 -4.46 6.53
CA GLU A 238 -7.29 -5.03 5.18
C GLU A 238 -5.87 -5.19 4.62
N HIS A 239 -5.02 -4.18 4.78
CA HIS A 239 -3.62 -4.25 4.38
C HIS A 239 -2.88 -5.44 5.02
N LEU A 240 -2.98 -5.59 6.35
CA LEU A 240 -2.36 -6.71 7.06
C LEU A 240 -2.94 -8.06 6.64
N ALA A 241 -4.26 -8.14 6.44
CA ALA A 241 -4.92 -9.34 5.96
C ALA A 241 -4.41 -9.71 4.55
N ALA A 242 -4.25 -8.73 3.66
CA ALA A 242 -3.72 -8.94 2.32
C ALA A 242 -2.27 -9.43 2.33
N GLU A 243 -1.42 -8.89 3.22
CA GLU A 243 -0.04 -9.38 3.37
C GLU A 243 0.00 -10.87 3.75
N TYR A 244 -0.87 -11.28 4.67
CA TYR A 244 -0.94 -12.67 5.13
C TYR A 244 -1.56 -13.62 4.10
N GLN A 245 -2.69 -13.20 3.51
CA GLN A 245 -3.51 -14.01 2.62
C GLN A 245 -2.92 -14.14 1.22
N TYR A 246 -2.18 -13.13 0.75
CA TYR A 246 -1.69 -13.09 -0.62
C TYR A 246 -0.18 -12.90 -0.71
N HIS A 247 0.39 -11.85 -0.10
CA HIS A 247 1.79 -11.46 -0.36
C HIS A 247 2.81 -12.51 0.10
N TYR A 248 2.63 -13.04 1.31
CA TYR A 248 3.47 -14.08 1.91
C TYR A 248 2.83 -15.47 1.84
N ASN A 249 1.77 -15.67 1.05
CA ASN A 249 1.08 -16.96 0.96
C ASN A 249 1.69 -17.86 -0.13
N LEU A 250 2.25 -18.99 0.29
CA LEU A 250 2.88 -19.96 -0.62
C LEU A 250 1.88 -20.70 -1.51
N GLU A 251 0.64 -20.85 -1.05
CA GLU A 251 -0.45 -21.54 -1.76
C GLU A 251 -1.19 -20.64 -2.76
N PHE A 252 -1.09 -19.32 -2.58
CA PHE A 252 -1.66 -18.34 -3.51
C PHE A 252 -0.66 -18.04 -4.62
N ASP A 253 -1.08 -18.16 -5.88
CA ASP A 253 -0.27 -17.85 -7.06
C ASP A 253 -1.16 -17.32 -8.20
N PRO A 254 -1.30 -15.99 -8.33
CA PRO A 254 -2.18 -15.39 -9.33
C PRO A 254 -1.52 -15.27 -10.71
N ARG A 255 -0.25 -15.66 -10.85
CA ARG A 255 0.50 -15.48 -12.11
C ARG A 255 -0.07 -16.30 -13.26
N SER A 256 -0.72 -17.43 -12.94
CA SER A 256 -1.47 -18.19 -13.95
C SER A 256 -2.68 -17.45 -14.52
N GLU A 257 -3.25 -16.50 -13.76
CA GLU A 257 -4.37 -15.66 -14.19
C GLU A 257 -3.88 -14.47 -15.03
N VAL A 258 -2.77 -13.84 -14.64
CA VAL A 258 -2.08 -12.81 -15.46
C VAL A 258 -1.66 -13.39 -16.82
N GLY A 259 -1.10 -14.61 -16.80
CA GLY A 259 -0.64 -15.30 -17.99
C GLY A 259 0.77 -14.90 -18.44
N ASP A 260 1.60 -14.40 -17.52
CA ASP A 260 2.99 -13.99 -17.77
C ASP A 260 4.01 -15.10 -17.46
N ASP A 261 5.21 -14.97 -18.03
CA ASP A 261 6.44 -15.67 -17.64
C ASP A 261 7.47 -14.68 -17.10
N PHE A 262 7.45 -14.48 -15.78
CA PHE A 262 8.43 -13.64 -15.08
C PHE A 262 9.90 -14.10 -15.21
N SER A 263 10.16 -15.29 -15.76
CA SER A 263 11.52 -15.75 -16.05
C SER A 263 12.05 -15.27 -17.40
N ASP A 264 11.17 -14.78 -18.28
CA ASP A 264 11.53 -14.17 -19.55
C ASP A 264 11.38 -12.64 -19.48
N PRO A 265 12.49 -11.87 -19.43
CA PRO A 265 12.43 -10.41 -19.43
C PRO A 265 11.93 -9.81 -20.76
N TYR A 266 11.73 -10.65 -21.78
CA TYR A 266 11.16 -10.28 -23.07
C TYR A 266 9.74 -10.79 -23.24
N ASP A 267 9.13 -11.35 -22.20
CA ASP A 267 7.72 -11.73 -22.25
C ASP A 267 6.86 -10.49 -22.52
N ARG A 268 5.96 -10.64 -23.49
CA ARG A 268 5.11 -9.61 -24.06
C ARG A 268 3.75 -10.23 -24.31
N ASN A 269 2.74 -9.40 -24.52
CA ASN A 269 1.37 -9.82 -24.83
C ASN A 269 0.60 -10.39 -23.61
N TYR A 270 0.85 -9.84 -22.42
CA TYR A 270 0.03 -10.04 -21.22
C TYR A 270 -0.34 -8.68 -20.62
N GLY A 271 -1.32 -8.66 -19.72
CA GLY A 271 -1.88 -7.42 -19.20
C GLY A 271 -3.13 -6.96 -19.96
N ASN A 272 -3.55 -5.74 -19.67
CA ASN A 272 -4.63 -5.04 -20.36
C ASN A 272 -4.38 -3.52 -20.34
N ASN A 273 -5.24 -2.76 -21.04
CA ASN A 273 -5.17 -1.30 -21.11
C ASN A 273 -5.91 -0.58 -19.97
N ASP A 274 -6.37 -1.31 -18.94
CA ASP A 274 -7.03 -0.72 -17.78
C ASP A 274 -5.98 -0.29 -16.74
N VAL A 275 -5.52 0.96 -16.88
CA VAL A 275 -4.47 1.56 -16.04
C VAL A 275 -4.98 2.19 -14.75
N ARG A 276 -6.25 1.98 -14.38
CA ARG A 276 -6.86 2.56 -13.17
C ARG A 276 -6.41 1.85 -11.90
#